data_AF-A0A6A6DR23-F1
#
_entry.id   AF-A0A6A6DR23-F1
#
_cell.length_a   1.000
_cell.length_b   1.000
_cell.length_c   1.000
_cell.angle_alpha   90.00
_cell.angle_beta   90.00
_cell.angle_gamma   90.00
#
_symmetry.space_group_name_H-M   'P 1'
#
loop_
_entity.id
_entity.type
_entity.pdbx_description
1 polymer ?
#
loop_
_entity_poly.entity_id
_entity_poly.type
_entity_poly.pdbx_seq_one_letter_code
_entity_poly.pdbx_strand_id
1 'polypeptide(L)'
;VDISAYNALLNWDENVKLSDFTRSSINKSTLTVLPSRKSQNPNLPKNESLVQSEIFTLSSILYKVETTRQPYYDKSKSELEKHFSRGDFPDTSALVLREIITGC
;
A
#
# COMPACT_ATOMS: atom_id res chain seq x y z
N VAL A 1 0.20 -2.38 11.09
CA VAL A 1 0.43 -3.66 10.41
C VAL A 1 1.10 -3.38 9.07
N ASP A 2 2.07 -4.19 8.64
CA ASP A 2 2.75 -3.98 7.36
C ASP A 2 1.92 -4.64 6.23
N ILE A 3 0.89 -3.94 5.76
CA ILE A 3 0.03 -4.45 4.67
C ILE A 3 0.87 -4.52 3.40
N SER A 4 1.12 -5.71 2.89
CA SER A 4 1.83 -5.91 1.62
C SER A 4 1.36 -7.20 0.96
N ALA A 5 1.54 -7.32 -0.36
CA ALA A 5 1.23 -8.57 -1.06
C ALA A 5 2.02 -9.79 -0.53
N TYR A 6 3.18 -9.56 0.10
CA TYR A 6 3.98 -10.62 0.72
C TYR A 6 3.42 -11.08 2.06
N ASN A 7 2.66 -10.21 2.73
CA ASN A 7 2.02 -10.48 4.01
C ASN A 7 0.53 -10.83 3.86
N ALA A 8 0.02 -10.93 2.62
CA ALA A 8 -1.32 -11.38 2.31
C ALA A 8 -1.25 -12.81 1.76
N LEU A 9 -1.55 -13.78 2.62
CA LEU A 9 -1.43 -15.21 2.33
C LEU A 9 -2.80 -15.81 2.02
N LEU A 10 -2.84 -16.84 1.18
CA LEU A 10 -4.06 -17.60 0.91
C LEU A 10 -4.08 -18.87 1.74
N ASN A 11 -5.24 -19.21 2.32
CA ASN A 11 -5.48 -20.54 2.86
C ASN A 11 -6.00 -21.49 1.76
N TRP A 12 -6.23 -22.76 2.13
CA TRP A 12 -6.75 -23.77 1.20
C TRP A 12 -8.09 -23.39 0.55
N ASP A 13 -8.93 -22.66 1.28
CA ASP A 13 -10.23 -22.19 0.82
C ASP A 13 -10.17 -20.83 0.11
N GLU A 14 -8.99 -20.44 -0.38
CA GLU A 14 -8.75 -19.18 -1.11
C GLU A 14 -9.06 -17.90 -0.33
N ASN A 15 -9.18 -17.97 1.01
CA ASN A 15 -9.35 -16.81 1.85
C ASN A 15 -8.01 -16.12 2.09
N VAL A 16 -7.99 -14.80 1.90
CA VAL A 16 -6.84 -13.96 2.23
C VAL A 16 -6.73 -13.80 3.74
N LYS A 17 -5.53 -14.04 4.28
CA LYS A 17 -5.15 -13.82 5.67
C LYS A 17 -3.92 -12.95 5.74
N LEU A 18 -3.94 -11.95 6.62
CA LEU A 18 -2.76 -11.13 6.88
C LEU A 18 -1.80 -11.85 7.82
N SER A 19 -0.50 -11.73 7.56
CA SER A 19 0.59 -12.22 8.39
C SER A 19 1.56 -11.09 8.77
N ASP A 20 2.58 -11.42 9.56
CA ASP A 20 3.64 -10.51 9.99
C ASP A 20 3.15 -9.22 10.69
N PHE A 21 2.61 -9.41 11.90
CA PHE A 21 2.15 -8.32 12.75
C PHE A 21 3.27 -7.65 13.56
N THR A 22 4.54 -7.95 13.30
CA THR A 22 5.68 -7.43 14.09
C THR A 22 5.76 -5.90 14.11
N ARG A 23 5.20 -5.24 13.08
CA ARG A 23 5.10 -3.78 12.94
C ARG A 23 3.69 -3.23 13.21
N SER A 24 2.88 -3.96 13.97
CA SER A 24 1.56 -3.49 14.38
C SER A 24 1.64 -2.78 15.73
N SER A 25 0.83 -1.72 15.88
CA SER A 25 0.63 -1.04 17.15
C SER A 25 -0.67 -1.51 17.78
N ILE A 26 -0.64 -1.77 19.08
CA ILE A 26 -1.83 -2.05 19.90
C ILE A 26 -2.12 -0.79 20.71
N ASN A 27 -3.38 -0.33 20.72
CA ASN A 27 -3.82 0.86 21.45
C ASN A 27 -3.09 2.17 21.09
N LYS A 28 -2.70 2.35 19.81
CA LYS A 28 -1.95 3.52 19.34
C LYS A 28 -0.61 3.72 20.08
N SER A 29 -0.06 2.65 20.64
CA SER A 29 1.28 2.68 21.23
C SER A 29 2.33 3.04 20.19
N THR A 30 3.41 3.68 20.62
CA THR A 30 4.52 4.06 19.75
C THR A 30 5.09 2.82 19.06
N LEU A 31 5.14 2.86 17.72
CA LEU A 31 5.71 1.76 16.93
C LEU A 31 7.19 1.58 17.24
N THR A 32 7.59 0.32 17.49
CA THR A 32 8.99 -0.04 17.80
C THR A 32 9.87 -0.09 16.54
N VAL A 33 9.27 -0.22 15.35
CA VAL A 33 9.96 -0.32 14.06
C VAL A 33 9.21 0.49 13.00
N LEU A 34 9.92 1.33 12.24
CA LEU A 34 9.33 2.13 11.16
C LEU A 34 8.87 1.26 9.97
N PRO A 35 7.72 1.56 9.34
CA PRO A 35 7.23 0.84 8.16
C PRO A 35 8.16 0.99 6.95
N SER A 36 8.07 0.03 6.02
CA SER A 36 8.78 0.07 4.74
C SER A 36 8.21 1.19 3.84
N ARG A 37 9.03 2.20 3.50
CA ARG A 37 8.60 3.38 2.71
C ARG A 37 8.28 3.13 1.23
N LYS A 38 8.32 1.88 0.74
CA LYS A 38 8.26 1.60 -0.71
C LYS A 38 6.86 1.80 -1.30
N SER A 39 5.82 1.79 -0.46
CA SER A 39 4.42 1.92 -0.85
C SER A 39 3.67 2.95 0.01
N GLN A 40 4.39 3.83 0.71
CA GLN A 40 3.76 4.89 1.48
C GLN A 40 3.57 6.12 0.59
N ASN A 41 2.42 6.76 0.70
CA ASN A 41 2.23 8.07 0.08
C ASN A 41 3.11 9.08 0.84
N PRO A 42 4.09 9.72 0.18
CA PRO A 42 5.04 10.64 0.81
C PRO A 42 4.39 11.95 1.26
N ASN A 43 3.17 12.24 0.82
CA ASN A 43 2.39 13.39 1.25
C ASN A 43 1.55 13.15 2.49
N LEU A 44 1.40 11.90 2.95
CA LEU A 44 0.70 11.66 4.22
C LEU A 44 1.54 12.28 5.35
N PRO A 45 0.99 13.23 6.12
CA PRO A 45 1.65 13.80 7.28
C PRO A 45 2.16 12.69 8.21
N LYS A 46 3.32 12.87 8.83
CA LYS A 46 3.84 11.93 9.85
C LYS A 46 2.86 11.68 11.02
N ASN A 47 1.87 12.56 11.19
CA ASN A 47 0.82 12.51 12.21
C ASN A 47 -0.54 12.04 11.68
N GLU A 48 -0.70 11.77 10.38
CA GLU A 48 -1.93 11.14 9.88
C GLU A 48 -2.03 9.69 10.34
N SER A 49 -3.25 9.18 10.38
CA SER A 49 -3.52 7.87 10.95
C SER A 49 -2.72 6.79 10.20
N LEU A 50 -2.04 5.91 10.95
CA LEU A 50 -1.41 4.70 10.42
C LEU A 50 -2.33 3.93 9.46
N VAL A 51 -3.64 4.01 9.73
CA VAL A 51 -4.73 3.45 8.92
C VAL A 51 -4.76 4.03 7.50
N GLN A 52 -4.63 5.35 7.31
CA GLN A 52 -4.61 5.94 5.95
C GLN A 52 -3.39 5.49 5.13
N SER A 53 -2.22 5.39 5.77
CA SER A 53 -1.03 4.83 5.10
C SER A 53 -1.22 3.34 4.75
N GLU A 54 -1.94 2.59 5.57
CA GLU A 54 -2.27 1.19 5.32
C GLU A 54 -3.28 1.05 4.18
N ILE A 55 -4.30 1.91 4.13
CA ILE A 55 -5.29 1.97 3.03
C ILE A 55 -4.60 2.33 1.70
N PHE A 56 -3.71 3.33 1.70
CA PHE A 56 -2.94 3.65 0.49
C PHE A 56 -2.07 2.47 0.04
N THR A 57 -1.50 1.71 0.98
CA THR A 57 -0.72 0.53 0.60
C THR A 57 -1.62 -0.58 0.02
N LEU A 58 -2.85 -0.71 0.52
CA LEU A 58 -3.84 -1.62 -0.05
C LEU A 58 -4.17 -1.29 -1.51
N SER A 59 -4.30 0.00 -1.86
CA SER A 59 -4.53 0.43 -3.26
C SER A 59 -3.42 -0.06 -4.20
N SER A 60 -2.17 0.05 -3.75
CA SER A 60 -0.99 -0.42 -4.48
C SER A 60 -0.96 -1.95 -4.65
N ILE A 61 -1.51 -2.70 -3.69
CA ILE A 61 -1.65 -4.16 -3.78
C ILE A 61 -2.73 -4.52 -4.79
N LEU A 62 -3.90 -3.90 -4.73
CA LEU A 62 -5.00 -4.14 -5.66
C LEU A 62 -4.57 -3.82 -7.11
N TYR A 63 -3.88 -2.69 -7.30
CA TYR A 63 -3.27 -2.36 -8.59
C TYR A 63 -2.32 -3.47 -9.07
N LYS A 64 -1.47 -4.01 -8.18
CA LYS A 64 -0.53 -5.08 -8.52
C LYS A 64 -1.24 -6.41 -8.81
N VAL A 65 -2.28 -6.76 -8.07
CA VAL A 65 -3.07 -7.97 -8.31
C VAL A 65 -3.67 -7.93 -9.71
N GLU A 66 -4.20 -6.79 -10.11
CA GLU A 66 -4.86 -6.64 -11.41
C GLU A 66 -3.88 -6.51 -12.58
N THR A 67 -2.81 -5.71 -12.42
CA THR A 67 -1.88 -5.41 -13.52
C THR A 67 -0.67 -6.34 -13.56
N THR A 68 -0.48 -7.20 -12.56
CA THR A 68 0.73 -7.99 -12.28
C THR A 68 2.00 -7.15 -12.03
N ARG A 69 1.87 -5.81 -11.94
CA ARG A 69 2.98 -4.86 -11.86
C ARG A 69 2.78 -3.89 -10.71
N GLN A 70 3.86 -3.45 -10.09
CA GLN A 70 3.77 -2.35 -9.13
C GLN A 70 3.42 -1.04 -9.87
N PRO A 71 2.75 -0.07 -9.20
CA PRO A 71 2.66 1.29 -9.69
C PRO A 71 4.04 1.80 -10.12
N TYR A 72 4.15 2.34 -11.33
CA TYR A 72 5.42 2.83 -11.90
C TYR A 72 6.57 1.80 -11.88
N TYR A 73 6.31 0.54 -12.20
CA TYR A 73 7.29 -0.55 -12.21
C TYR A 73 8.56 -0.27 -13.04
N ASP A 74 8.49 0.64 -14.01
CA ASP A 74 9.56 1.07 -14.91
C ASP A 74 10.41 2.21 -14.34
N LYS A 75 10.03 2.77 -13.19
CA LYS A 75 10.66 3.97 -12.61
C LYS A 75 11.52 3.62 -11.41
N SER A 76 12.53 4.44 -11.17
CA SER A 76 13.32 4.35 -9.95
C SER A 76 12.49 4.75 -8.73
N LYS A 77 12.94 4.33 -7.55
CA LYS A 77 12.26 4.65 -6.28
C LYS A 77 12.12 6.16 -6.07
N SER A 78 13.14 6.95 -6.42
CA SER A 78 13.11 8.40 -6.25
C SER A 78 12.13 9.08 -7.22
N GLU A 79 11.93 8.52 -8.41
CA GLU A 79 10.91 8.99 -9.35
C GLU A 79 9.50 8.62 -8.88
N LEU A 80 9.30 7.41 -8.37
CA LEU A 80 8.04 6.97 -7.77
C LEU A 80 7.65 7.86 -6.57
N GLU A 81 8.59 8.14 -5.66
CA GLU A 81 8.37 9.07 -4.54
C GLU A 81 7.98 10.48 -5.05
N LYS A 82 8.59 10.95 -6.14
CA LYS A 82 8.22 12.24 -6.77
C LYS A 82 6.81 12.22 -7.35
N HIS A 83 6.42 11.17 -8.08
CA HIS A 83 5.06 11.04 -8.64
C HIS A 83 4.00 11.08 -7.53
N PHE A 84 4.14 10.21 -6.52
CA PHE A 84 3.20 10.21 -5.40
C PHE A 84 3.20 11.52 -4.62
N SER A 85 4.35 12.19 -4.47
CA SER A 85 4.42 13.51 -3.81
C SER A 85 3.71 14.63 -4.58
N ARG A 86 3.44 14.44 -5.87
CA ARG A 86 2.69 15.39 -6.70
C ARG A 86 1.21 15.05 -6.77
N GLY A 87 0.79 13.93 -6.20
CA GLY A 87 -0.54 13.37 -6.46
C GLY A 87 -0.68 12.83 -7.89
N ASP A 88 0.44 12.63 -8.59
CA ASP A 88 0.45 11.98 -9.89
C ASP A 88 0.36 10.47 -9.64
N PHE A 89 -0.77 9.87 -10.01
CA PHE A 89 -1.03 8.44 -9.87
C PHE A 89 -1.12 7.75 -11.25
N PRO A 90 -0.87 6.43 -11.32
CA PRO A 90 -1.06 5.70 -12.57
C PRO A 90 -2.49 5.80 -13.07
N ASP A 91 -2.66 5.81 -14.40
CA ASP A 91 -3.99 5.71 -14.99
C ASP A 91 -4.62 4.35 -14.65
N THR A 92 -5.81 4.39 -14.06
CA THR A 92 -6.60 3.23 -13.65
C THR A 92 -7.87 3.08 -14.48
N SER A 93 -8.11 3.93 -15.49
CA SER A 93 -9.36 3.98 -16.25
C SER A 93 -9.77 2.63 -16.86
N ALA A 94 -8.79 1.84 -17.29
CA ALA A 94 -8.97 0.52 -17.89
C ALA A 94 -9.08 -0.63 -16.87
N LEU A 95 -8.93 -0.36 -15.57
CA LEU A 95 -8.93 -1.36 -14.52
C LEU A 95 -10.36 -1.64 -14.03
N VAL A 96 -10.68 -2.91 -13.83
CA VAL A 96 -11.87 -3.44 -13.16
C VAL A 96 -11.94 -2.94 -11.72
N LEU A 97 -10.82 -2.90 -10.98
CA LEU A 97 -10.80 -2.46 -9.58
C LEU A 97 -10.64 -0.93 -9.42
N ARG A 98 -10.76 -0.14 -10.49
CA ARG A 98 -10.44 1.30 -10.47
C ARG A 98 -11.09 2.05 -9.31
N GLU A 99 -12.38 1.82 -9.05
CA GLU A 99 -13.15 2.59 -8.06
C GLU A 99 -12.63 2.33 -6.65
N ILE A 100 -12.24 1.08 -6.37
CA ILE A 100 -11.66 0.69 -5.08
C ILE A 100 -10.23 1.23 -4.97
N ILE A 101 -9.42 1.11 -6.03
CA ILE A 101 -8.04 1.60 -6.05
C ILE A 101 -8.00 3.12 -5.84
N THR A 102 -8.84 3.89 -6.52
CA THR A 102 -8.87 5.37 -6.39
C THR A 102 -9.55 5.86 -5.11
N GLY A 103 -10.40 5.03 -4.50
CA GLY A 103 -11.06 5.34 -3.23
C GLY A 103 -10.19 5.09 -2.00
N CYS A 104 -9.10 4.36 -2.15
CA CYS A 104 -8.09 4.10 -1.12
C CYS A 104 -7.02 5.20 -1.11
#